data_AF-A0A8T2MQS0-F1
#
_entry.id   AF-A0A8T2MQS0-F1
#
_cell.length_a   1.000
_cell.length_b   1.000
_cell.length_c   1.000
_cell.angle_alpha   90.00
_cell.angle_beta   90.00
_cell.angle_gamma   90.00
#
_symmetry.space_group_name_H-M   'P 1'
#
loop_
_entity.id
_entity.type
_entity.pdbx_description
1 polymer ?
#
loop_
_entity_poly.entity_id
_entity_poly.type
_entity_poly.pdbx_seq_one_letter_code
_entity_poly.pdbx_strand_id
1 'polypeptide(L)'
;MENEEGRKEYLVYPTSKNQCSSQKGRKIPLKGNGRRIDYILYSEEGLQQDWKVDVEEVSFITQLAGLTDHLPVAMRLAVSTGEEEP
;
A
#
# COMPACT_ATOMS: atom_id res chain seq x y z
N MET A 1 -19.12 8.57 1.41
CA MET A 1 -18.32 8.19 2.61
C MET A 1 -17.60 6.91 2.27
N GLU A 2 -16.34 6.74 2.67
CA GLU A 2 -15.59 5.52 2.41
C GLU A 2 -16.30 4.28 3.00
N ASN A 3 -16.31 3.18 2.24
CA ASN A 3 -16.92 1.91 2.63
C ASN A 3 -15.94 1.04 3.45
N GLU A 4 -16.34 0.63 4.65
CA GLU A 4 -15.48 -0.13 5.57
C GLU A 4 -15.14 -1.53 5.03
N GLU A 5 -16.05 -2.15 4.28
CA GLU A 5 -15.83 -3.44 3.61
C GLU A 5 -14.74 -3.36 2.53
N GLY A 6 -14.72 -2.28 1.74
CA GLY A 6 -13.74 -2.08 0.67
C GLY A 6 -12.31 -1.94 1.21
N ARG A 7 -12.15 -1.41 2.43
CA ARG A 7 -10.84 -1.27 3.08
C ARG A 7 -10.12 -2.61 3.25
N LYS A 8 -10.87 -3.71 3.41
CA LYS A 8 -10.30 -5.06 3.66
C LYS A 8 -9.52 -5.61 2.47
N GLU A 9 -9.79 -5.12 1.25
CA GLU A 9 -9.08 -5.53 0.02
C GLU A 9 -7.67 -4.93 -0.07
N TYR A 10 -7.48 -3.76 0.53
CA TYR A 10 -6.20 -3.04 0.49
C TYR A 10 -5.31 -3.34 1.71
N LEU A 11 -5.88 -3.88 2.78
CA LEU A 11 -5.18 -4.24 4.01
C LEU A 11 -4.44 -5.57 3.86
N VAL A 12 -3.12 -5.54 4.00
CA VAL A 12 -2.30 -6.76 4.11
C VAL A 12 -2.43 -7.28 5.54
N TYR A 13 -3.25 -8.32 5.73
CA TYR A 13 -3.33 -9.00 7.02
C TYR A 13 -2.03 -9.79 7.29
N PRO A 14 -1.51 -9.78 8.54
CA PRO A 14 -0.44 -10.68 8.92
C PRO A 14 -0.85 -12.12 8.61
N THR A 15 -0.04 -12.83 7.83
CA THR A 15 -0.32 -14.22 7.41
C THR A 15 -0.24 -15.24 8.56
N SER A 16 -0.01 -14.80 9.80
CA SER A 16 0.13 -15.68 10.96
C SER A 16 -1.23 -16.20 11.44
N LYS A 17 -1.77 -17.23 10.78
CA LYS A 17 -2.89 -18.05 11.27
C LYS A 17 -2.54 -18.97 12.46
N ASN A 18 -1.45 -18.71 13.18
CA ASN A 18 -1.10 -19.48 14.36
C ASN A 18 -1.18 -18.56 15.59
N GLN A 19 -2.36 -18.53 16.23
CA GLN A 19 -2.44 -18.26 17.66
C GLN A 19 -1.64 -19.36 18.37
N CYS A 20 -0.36 -19.12 18.61
CA CYS A 20 0.41 -19.97 19.51
C CYS A 20 0.59 -19.21 20.82
N SER A 21 -0.35 -19.43 21.74
CA SER A 21 -0.12 -19.14 23.15
C SER A 21 1.12 -19.94 23.59
N SER A 22 2.20 -19.24 23.93
CA SER A 22 3.46 -19.80 24.43
C SER A 22 4.34 -20.53 23.41
N GLN A 23 5.14 -19.79 22.66
CA GLN A 23 6.43 -20.28 22.17
C GLN A 23 7.54 -19.29 22.47
N LYS A 24 7.97 -19.24 23.74
CA LYS A 24 9.29 -18.73 24.09
C LYS A 24 10.33 -19.62 23.40
N GLY A 25 11.08 -19.05 22.44
CA GLY A 25 12.38 -19.60 22.01
C GLY A 25 12.44 -20.39 20.69
N ARG A 26 11.34 -20.61 19.97
CA ARG A 26 11.40 -21.26 18.63
C ARG A 26 11.33 -20.20 17.53
N LYS A 27 12.42 -20.04 16.77
CA LYS A 27 12.46 -19.18 15.58
C LYS A 27 11.58 -19.80 14.49
N ILE A 28 10.28 -19.55 14.54
CA ILE A 28 9.37 -19.87 13.43
C ILE A 28 9.92 -19.12 12.21
N PRO A 29 10.14 -19.79 11.05
CA PRO A 29 10.53 -19.09 9.83
C PRO A 29 9.54 -17.98 9.55
N LEU A 30 10.02 -16.73 9.54
CA LEU A 30 9.19 -15.58 9.21
C LEU A 30 8.68 -15.80 7.78
N LYS A 31 7.36 -15.89 7.61
CA LYS A 31 6.73 -15.98 6.29
C LYS A 31 6.42 -14.56 5.79
N GLY A 32 6.87 -14.23 4.58
CA GLY A 32 6.57 -12.96 3.90
C GLY A 32 7.59 -11.84 4.14
N ASN A 33 7.32 -10.68 3.54
CA ASN A 33 8.25 -9.54 3.47
C ASN A 33 8.09 -8.54 4.64
N GLY A 34 7.64 -9.01 5.80
CA GLY A 34 7.32 -8.14 6.94
C GLY A 34 5.90 -7.55 6.88
N ARG A 35 5.66 -6.52 7.71
CA ARG A 35 4.34 -5.86 7.85
C ARG A 35 4.32 -4.57 7.04
N ARG A 36 3.48 -4.48 6.00
CA ARG A 36 3.15 -3.20 5.34
C ARG A 36 2.03 -2.53 6.13
N ILE A 37 2.33 -1.44 6.84
CA ILE A 37 1.34 -0.71 7.66
C ILE A 37 1.12 0.73 7.21
N ASP A 38 1.97 1.23 6.32
CA ASP A 38 1.86 2.53 5.68
C ASP A 38 1.29 2.34 4.27
N TYR A 39 0.21 3.06 3.95
CA TYR A 39 -0.56 2.89 2.72
C TYR A 39 -0.85 4.23 2.05
N ILE A 40 -0.79 4.22 0.72
CA ILE A 40 -1.31 5.28 -0.15
C ILE A 40 -2.26 4.58 -1.12
N LEU A 41 -3.51 5.04 -1.19
CA LEU A 41 -4.56 4.48 -2.03
C LEU A 41 -5.05 5.58 -2.97
N TYR A 42 -5.53 5.18 -4.14
CA TYR A 42 -6.22 6.06 -5.08
C TYR A 42 -7.50 5.37 -5.56
N SER A 43 -8.46 6.16 -6.03
CA SER A 43 -9.70 5.66 -6.62
C SER A 43 -9.91 6.34 -7.96
N GLU A 44 -10.45 5.58 -8.90
CA GLU A 44 -10.89 6.09 -10.20
C GLU A 44 -12.37 6.52 -10.16
N GLU A 45 -13.07 6.23 -9.07
CA GLU A 45 -14.46 6.60 -8.88
C GLU A 45 -14.62 8.11 -8.74
N GLY A 46 -15.49 8.70 -9.56
CA GLY A 46 -15.76 10.14 -9.57
C GLY A 46 -14.77 10.98 -10.38
N LEU A 47 -13.85 10.36 -11.13
CA LEU A 47 -13.05 11.07 -12.13
C LEU A 47 -13.94 11.61 -13.26
N GLN A 48 -13.54 12.76 -13.84
CA GLN A 48 -14.16 13.24 -15.07
C GLN A 48 -13.98 12.21 -16.18
N GLN A 49 -14.99 12.08 -17.06
CA GLN A 49 -15.05 11.01 -18.07
C GLN A 49 -13.83 10.99 -19.01
N ASP A 50 -13.22 12.15 -19.25
CA ASP A 50 -12.07 12.31 -20.14
C ASP A 50 -10.73 12.30 -19.40
N TRP A 51 -10.74 12.11 -18.07
CA TRP A 51 -9.53 12.04 -17.28
C TRP A 51 -9.10 10.59 -17.12
N LYS A 52 -7.84 10.31 -17.45
CA LYS A 52 -7.19 9.05 -17.19
C LYS A 52 -6.15 9.24 -16.09
N VAL A 53 -6.17 8.35 -15.11
CA VAL A 53 -5.19 8.34 -14.01
C VAL A 53 -4.51 6.98 -13.99
N ASP A 54 -3.20 6.96 -14.18
CA ASP A 54 -2.38 5.75 -14.11
C ASP A 54 -1.39 5.83 -12.94
N VAL A 55 -1.14 4.72 -12.25
CA VAL A 55 -0.04 4.63 -11.28
C VAL A 55 1.26 4.47 -12.04
N GLU A 56 2.04 5.54 -12.12
CA GLU A 56 3.30 5.57 -12.86
C GLU A 56 4.44 4.93 -12.05
N GLU A 57 4.47 5.17 -10.73
CA GLU A 57 5.50 4.61 -9.86
C GLU A 57 5.00 4.41 -8.43
N VAL A 58 5.48 3.34 -7.79
CA VAL A 58 5.38 3.12 -6.34
C VAL A 58 6.77 2.84 -5.80
N SER A 59 7.17 3.56 -4.75
CA SER A 59 8.51 3.41 -4.16
C SER A 59 8.47 3.28 -2.64
N PHE A 60 9.43 2.51 -2.12
CA PHE A 60 9.73 2.37 -0.69
C PHE A 60 11.07 3.03 -0.43
N ILE A 61 11.09 4.05 0.42
CA ILE A 61 12.24 4.95 0.56
C ILE A 61 13.07 4.53 1.78
N THR A 62 14.36 4.30 1.60
CA THR A 62 15.28 3.91 2.69
C THR A 62 16.19 5.05 3.14
N GLN A 63 16.10 6.22 2.52
CA GLN A 63 16.96 7.39 2.82
C GLN A 63 16.81 7.90 4.26
N LEU A 64 15.73 7.56 4.97
CA LEU A 64 15.50 7.92 6.37
C LEU A 64 15.89 6.79 7.36
N ALA A 65 16.64 5.77 6.91
CA ALA A 65 17.09 4.70 7.78
C ALA A 65 17.86 5.24 8.99
N GLY A 66 17.44 4.82 10.19
CA GLY A 66 18.03 5.26 11.46
C GLY A 66 17.46 6.56 12.02
N LEU A 67 16.60 7.28 11.28
CA LEU A 67 15.91 8.48 11.75
C LEU A 67 14.45 8.21 12.15
N THR A 68 13.86 7.13 11.62
CA THR A 68 12.50 6.67 11.92
C THR A 68 12.46 5.15 11.90
N ASP A 69 11.45 4.57 12.56
CA ASP A 69 11.15 3.14 12.59
C ASP A 69 10.16 2.70 11.50
N HIS A 70 9.71 3.63 10.66
CA HIS A 70 8.86 3.36 9.48
C HIS A 70 9.64 3.53 8.16
N LEU A 71 9.22 2.80 7.12
CA LEU A 71 9.69 3.00 5.75
C LEU A 71 8.71 3.92 5.01
N PRO A 72 9.10 5.14 4.61
CA PRO A 72 8.23 5.98 3.80
C PRO A 72 7.83 5.30 2.48
N VAL A 73 6.59 5.53 2.07
CA VAL A 73 6.01 5.04 0.83
C VAL A 73 5.67 6.26 -0.03
N ALA A 74 5.96 6.20 -1.33
CA ALA A 74 5.55 7.22 -2.28
C ALA A 74 4.85 6.59 -3.49
N MET A 75 3.94 7.36 -4.10
CA MET A 75 3.17 6.98 -5.29
C MET A 75 3.16 8.16 -6.25
N ARG A 76 3.46 7.92 -7.53
CA ARG A 76 3.31 8.91 -8.61
C ARG A 76 2.12 8.51 -9.48
N LEU A 77 1.19 9.44 -9.64
CA LEU A 77 0.03 9.29 -10.51
C LEU A 77 0.25 10.14 -11.76
N ALA A 78 0.17 9.53 -12.94
CA ALA A 78 0.12 10.24 -14.20
C ALA A 78 -1.36 10.55 -14.50
N VAL A 79 -1.68 11.83 -14.66
CA VAL A 79 -3.03 12.29 -14.97
C VAL A 79 -3.02 12.89 -16.37
N SER A 80 -3.82 12.35 -17.27
CA SER A 80 -4.04 12.92 -18.60
C SER A 80 -5.51 13.29 -18.78
N THR A 81 -5.72 14.40 -19.48
CA THR A 81 -7.04 14.85 -19.95
C THR A 81 -7.10 14.57 -21.44
N GLY A 82 -8.20 14.02 -21.96
CA GLY A 82 -8.36 13.59 -23.36
C GLY A 82 -8.26 14.67 -24.46
N GLU A 83 -7.59 15.78 -24.20
CA GLU A 83 -7.23 16.81 -25.17
C GLU A 83 -5.89 16.47 -25.84
N GLU A 84 -5.92 15.45 -26.69
CA GLU A 84 -4.95 15.18 -27.77
C GLU A 84 -5.85 15.11 -29.01
N GLU A 85 -5.95 16.06 -29.94
CA GLU A 85 -5.02 17.06 -30.51
C GLU A 85 -5.88 18.01 -31.41
N PRO A 86 -5.34 19.02 -32.12
CA PRO A 86 -4.41 18.82 -33.25
C PRO A 86 -3.17 19.72 -33.30
#